data_AF-A0AAF1C6K8-F1
#
_entry.id   AF-A0AAF1C6K8-F1
#
_cell.length_a   1.000
_cell.length_b   1.000
_cell.length_c   1.000
_cell.angle_alpha   90.00
_cell.angle_beta   90.00
_cell.angle_gamma   90.00
#
_symmetry.space_group_name_H-M   'P 1'
#
loop_
_entity.id
_entity.type
_entity.pdbx_description
1 polymer ?
#
loop_
_entity_poly.entity_id
_entity_poly.type
_entity_poly.pdbx_seq_one_letter_code
_entity_poly.pdbx_strand_id
1 'polypeptide(L)'
;MKKIGSLGEKIIAQWLINKGYSVIESNWHCRWGEIDLIVINKSLKEIIFVEVKTRSIKNWDDNGLYSINNKKQEKLWLTASLFLEKNQIFTDWNCRFDIALLTYKKLTNFGTVFSVNDNCLRPKFNYEGYQFEIVDYLENAF
;
A
#
# COMPACT_ATOMS: atom_id res chain seq x y z
N MET A 1 -1.28 3.03 16.92
CA MET A 1 -0.47 2.95 15.69
C MET A 1 -0.97 1.88 14.72
N LYS A 2 -1.15 0.60 15.12
CA LYS A 2 -1.67 -0.46 14.22
C LYS A 2 -2.94 -0.07 13.45
N LYS A 3 -3.93 0.52 14.14
CA LYS A 3 -5.19 0.94 13.51
C LYS A 3 -5.00 1.91 12.32
N ILE A 4 -4.05 2.84 12.39
CA ILE A 4 -3.83 3.81 11.30
C ILE A 4 -3.12 3.16 10.12
N GLY A 5 -2.16 2.26 10.36
CA GLY A 5 -1.51 1.47 9.31
C GLY A 5 -2.54 0.65 8.52
N SER A 6 -3.37 -0.13 9.22
CA SER A 6 -4.42 -0.93 8.59
C SER A 6 -5.48 -0.10 7.86
N LEU A 7 -5.73 1.15 8.27
CA LEU A 7 -6.58 2.05 7.51
C LEU A 7 -5.91 2.52 6.22
N GLY A 8 -4.61 2.81 6.27
CA GLY A 8 -3.82 3.11 5.07
C GLY A 8 -3.83 1.96 4.08
N GLU A 9 -3.62 0.73 4.54
CA GLU A 9 -3.69 -0.49 3.72
C GLU A 9 -5.06 -0.61 3.01
N LYS A 10 -6.16 -0.43 3.75
CA LYS A 10 -7.52 -0.45 3.17
C LYS A 10 -7.74 0.63 2.11
N ILE A 11 -7.22 1.84 2.35
CA ILE A 11 -7.33 2.94 1.40
C ILE A 11 -6.56 2.63 0.11
N ILE A 12 -5.34 2.11 0.22
CA ILE A 12 -4.54 1.72 -0.95
C ILE A 12 -5.19 0.56 -1.69
N ALA A 13 -5.71 -0.44 -0.99
CA ALA A 13 -6.45 -1.55 -1.60
C ALA A 13 -7.63 -1.03 -2.42
N GLN A 14 -8.46 -0.14 -1.85
CA GLN A 14 -9.60 0.44 -2.57
C GLN A 14 -9.15 1.30 -3.76
N TRP A 15 -8.09 2.08 -3.60
CA TRP A 15 -7.54 2.92 -4.67
C TRP A 15 -7.01 2.07 -5.83
N LEU A 16 -6.32 0.96 -5.56
CA LEU A 16 -5.86 0.01 -6.58
C LEU A 16 -7.03 -0.70 -7.27
N ILE A 17 -8.07 -1.09 -6.53
CA ILE A 17 -9.30 -1.66 -7.12
C ILE A 17 -9.93 -0.66 -8.10
N ASN A 18 -10.03 0.61 -7.72
CA ASN A 18 -10.57 1.66 -8.60
C ASN A 18 -9.70 1.91 -9.84
N LYS A 19 -8.40 1.55 -9.79
CA LYS A 19 -7.47 1.55 -10.93
C LYS A 19 -7.50 0.28 -11.78
N GLY A 20 -8.36 -0.69 -11.45
CA GLY A 20 -8.54 -1.93 -12.22
C GLY A 20 -7.67 -3.10 -11.75
N TYR A 21 -6.94 -2.97 -10.64
CA TYR A 21 -6.24 -4.10 -10.02
C TYR A 21 -7.22 -4.98 -9.23
N SER A 22 -6.88 -6.24 -9.00
CA SER A 22 -7.61 -7.11 -8.07
C SER A 22 -6.75 -7.37 -6.84
N VAL A 23 -7.31 -7.18 -5.64
CA VAL A 23 -6.63 -7.54 -4.39
C VAL A 23 -6.79 -9.04 -4.17
N ILE A 24 -5.67 -9.74 -3.99
CA ILE A 24 -5.63 -11.18 -3.72
C ILE A 24 -5.59 -11.45 -2.22
N GLU A 25 -4.75 -10.71 -1.51
CA GLU A 25 -4.54 -10.88 -0.09
C GLU A 25 -4.11 -9.55 0.54
N SER A 26 -4.43 -9.36 1.81
CA SER A 26 -3.97 -8.23 2.60
C SER A 26 -3.36 -8.74 3.90
N ASN A 27 -2.27 -8.11 4.35
CA ASN A 27 -1.60 -8.44 5.60
C ASN A 27 -1.22 -9.93 5.63
N TRP A 28 -0.51 -10.40 4.59
CA TRP A 28 -0.04 -11.79 4.48
C TRP A 28 1.22 -12.00 5.31
N HIS A 29 1.27 -13.07 6.09
CA HIS A 29 2.37 -13.35 7.02
C HIS A 29 2.99 -14.71 6.79
N CYS A 30 4.31 -14.78 6.99
CA CYS A 30 5.04 -16.03 7.11
C CYS A 30 6.23 -15.89 8.07
N ARG A 31 7.00 -16.96 8.23
CA ARG A 31 8.20 -16.98 9.10
C ARG A 31 9.27 -15.94 8.72
N TRP A 32 9.27 -15.44 7.49
CA TRP A 32 10.28 -14.50 6.99
C TRP A 32 9.88 -13.03 7.16
N GLY A 33 8.58 -12.75 7.22
CA GLY A 33 8.05 -11.40 7.26
C GLY A 33 6.58 -11.32 6.86
N GLU A 34 6.17 -10.11 6.51
CA GLU A 34 4.81 -9.73 6.15
C GLU A 34 4.80 -8.98 4.82
N ILE A 35 3.68 -9.05 4.09
CA ILE A 35 3.38 -8.22 2.93
C ILE A 35 2.03 -7.55 3.15
N ASP A 36 2.01 -6.22 3.07
CA ASP A 36 0.83 -5.43 3.38
C ASP A 36 -0.31 -5.68 2.39
N LEU A 37 -0.03 -5.67 1.08
CA LEU A 37 -1.01 -6.01 0.04
C LEU A 37 -0.38 -6.85 -1.07
N ILE A 38 -1.16 -7.81 -1.55
CA ILE A 38 -0.84 -8.61 -2.74
C ILE A 38 -1.96 -8.35 -3.74
N VAL A 39 -1.61 -7.75 -4.87
CA VAL A 39 -2.58 -7.40 -5.92
C VAL A 39 -2.14 -7.95 -7.26
N ILE A 40 -3.08 -8.01 -8.21
CA ILE A 40 -2.79 -8.47 -9.55
C ILE A 40 -3.31 -7.52 -10.62
N ASN A 41 -2.57 -7.42 -11.72
CA ASN A 41 -3.04 -6.91 -12.99
C ASN A 41 -3.23 -8.09 -13.96
N LYS A 42 -4.50 -8.47 -14.18
CA LYS A 42 -4.84 -9.63 -15.03
C LYS A 42 -4.47 -9.41 -16.50
N SER A 43 -4.62 -8.18 -17.00
CA SER A 43 -4.33 -7.84 -18.39
C SER A 43 -2.84 -7.95 -18.70
N LEU A 44 -1.98 -7.64 -17.73
CA LEU A 44 -0.52 -7.70 -17.86
C LEU A 44 0.08 -9.01 -17.32
N LYS A 45 -0.73 -9.92 -16.79
CA LYS A 45 -0.30 -11.12 -16.04
C LYS A 45 0.78 -10.76 -15.02
N GLU A 46 0.47 -9.81 -14.14
CA GLU A 46 1.40 -9.29 -13.15
C GLU A 46 0.85 -9.49 -11.74
N ILE A 47 1.70 -9.97 -10.83
CA ILE A 47 1.48 -10.00 -9.39
C ILE A 47 2.39 -8.98 -8.73
N ILE A 48 1.80 -8.19 -7.84
CA ILE A 48 2.42 -7.00 -7.27
C ILE A 48 2.32 -7.11 -5.76
N PHE A 49 3.47 -7.04 -5.10
CA PHE A 49 3.60 -7.01 -3.65
C PHE A 49 3.82 -5.56 -3.22
N VAL A 50 2.85 -4.98 -2.52
CA VAL A 50 2.86 -3.56 -2.16
C VAL A 50 3.16 -3.42 -0.67
N GLU A 51 4.18 -2.61 -0.36
CA GLU A 51 4.45 -2.12 0.99
C GLU A 51 3.73 -0.77 1.19
N VAL A 52 2.95 -0.64 2.27
CA VAL A 52 2.12 0.54 2.56
C VAL A 52 2.70 1.33 3.73
N LYS A 53 3.30 2.48 3.42
CA LYS A 53 3.84 3.39 4.43
C LYS A 53 2.84 4.48 4.77
N THR A 54 2.28 4.42 5.97
CA THR A 54 1.40 5.48 6.50
C THR A 54 2.13 6.33 7.54
N ARG A 55 2.13 7.65 7.36
CA ARG A 55 2.85 8.62 8.22
C ARG A 55 1.96 9.79 8.63
N SER A 56 2.19 10.32 9.83
CA SER A 56 1.52 11.54 10.26
C SER A 56 2.04 12.71 9.40
N ILE A 57 1.17 13.62 8.99
CA ILE A 57 1.58 14.81 8.23
C ILE A 57 2.63 15.67 8.98
N LYS A 58 2.67 15.57 10.31
CA LYS A 58 3.67 16.27 11.15
C LYS A 58 5.06 15.62 11.15
N ASN A 59 5.13 14.34 10.79
CA ASN A 59 6.37 13.55 10.75
C ASN A 59 6.71 13.19 9.31
N TRP A 60 6.51 14.14 8.39
CA TRP A 60 6.84 13.98 6.99
C TRP A 60 8.27 14.49 6.78
N ASP A 61 9.23 13.58 6.79
CA ASP A 61 10.64 13.85 6.47
C ASP A 61 11.04 13.14 5.18
N ASP A 62 11.43 13.91 4.16
CA ASP A 62 11.66 13.41 2.80
C ASP A 62 12.86 12.44 2.68
N ASN A 63 13.77 12.44 3.67
CA ASN A 63 15.07 11.76 3.56
C ASN A 63 15.04 10.22 3.57
N GLY A 64 13.88 9.59 3.76
CA GLY A 64 13.78 8.12 3.82
C GLY A 64 12.40 7.54 3.47
N LEU A 65 11.55 8.31 2.80
CA LEU A 65 10.16 7.94 2.54
C LEU A 65 10.05 6.61 1.78
N TYR A 66 10.86 6.46 0.73
CA TYR A 66 10.88 5.28 -0.13
C TYR A 66 11.92 4.24 0.31
N SER A 67 12.83 4.59 1.23
CA SER A 67 13.95 3.71 1.57
C SER A 67 13.46 2.37 2.14
N ILE A 68 13.84 1.29 1.46
CA ILE A 68 13.78 -0.08 1.93
C ILE A 68 15.23 -0.56 1.93
N ASN A 69 15.78 -0.83 3.11
CA ASN A 69 17.16 -1.32 3.21
C ASN A 69 17.27 -2.75 2.65
N ASN A 70 18.48 -3.15 2.26
CA ASN A 70 18.73 -4.46 1.64
C ASN A 70 18.20 -5.63 2.49
N LYS A 71 18.30 -5.54 3.83
CA LYS A 71 17.76 -6.56 4.74
C LYS A 71 16.24 -6.69 4.64
N LYS A 72 15.53 -5.59 4.43
CA LYS A 72 14.07 -5.60 4.25
C LYS A 72 13.69 -6.09 2.86
N GLN A 73 14.45 -5.73 1.81
CA GLN A 73 14.24 -6.28 0.46
C GLN A 73 14.40 -7.80 0.45
N GLU A 74 15.46 -8.32 1.06
CA GLU A 74 15.70 -9.77 1.19
C GLU A 74 14.54 -10.49 1.89
N LYS A 75 14.04 -9.92 2.99
CA LYS A 75 12.86 -10.47 3.67
C LYS A 75 11.60 -10.43 2.81
N LEU A 76 11.36 -9.33 2.09
CA LEU A 76 10.22 -9.21 1.18
C LEU A 76 10.31 -10.24 0.05
N TRP A 77 11.49 -10.48 -0.51
CA TRP A 77 11.71 -11.51 -1.52
C TRP A 77 11.47 -12.93 -0.99
N LEU A 78 11.96 -13.27 0.20
CA LEU A 78 11.70 -14.57 0.82
C LEU A 78 10.23 -14.78 1.15
N THR A 79 9.56 -13.71 1.58
CA THR A 79 8.13 -13.68 1.91
C THR A 79 7.31 -13.88 0.62
N ALA A 80 7.57 -13.10 -0.43
CA ALA A 80 6.92 -13.22 -1.72
C ALA A 80 7.18 -14.58 -2.40
N SER A 81 8.41 -15.09 -2.35
CA SER A 81 8.76 -16.41 -2.90
C SER A 81 7.91 -17.53 -2.28
N LEU A 82 7.73 -17.51 -0.97
CA LEU A 82 6.88 -18.50 -0.28
C LEU A 82 5.40 -18.31 -0.60
N PHE A 83 4.94 -17.08 -0.85
CA PHE A 83 3.58 -16.84 -1.34
C PHE A 83 3.39 -17.47 -2.73
N LEU A 84 4.33 -17.24 -3.65
CA LEU A 84 4.27 -17.78 -5.02
C LEU A 84 4.35 -19.30 -5.05
N GLU A 85 5.20 -19.91 -4.22
CA GLU A 85 5.29 -21.37 -4.09
C GLU A 85 3.93 -22.00 -3.71
N LYS A 86 3.19 -21.34 -2.82
CA LYS A 86 1.84 -21.76 -2.39
C LYS A 86 0.75 -21.46 -3.43
N ASN A 87 1.02 -20.59 -4.40
CA ASN A 87 0.06 -20.09 -5.38
C ASN A 87 0.60 -20.24 -6.81
N GLN A 88 0.76 -21.50 -7.25
CA GLN A 88 1.35 -21.87 -8.54
C GLN A 88 0.60 -21.32 -9.77
N ILE A 89 -0.59 -20.76 -9.59
CA ILE A 89 -1.32 -20.03 -10.65
C ILE A 89 -0.55 -18.79 -11.15
N PHE A 90 0.40 -18.28 -10.36
CA PHE A 90 1.22 -17.10 -10.69
C PHE A 90 2.63 -17.45 -11.19
N THR A 91 2.97 -18.72 -11.41
CA THR A 91 4.34 -19.16 -11.79
C THR A 91 4.89 -18.42 -13.02
N ASP A 92 4.05 -18.16 -14.01
CA ASP A 92 4.44 -17.49 -15.26
C ASP A 92 4.07 -15.99 -15.28
N TRP A 93 3.72 -15.41 -14.13
CA TRP A 93 3.32 -14.01 -14.03
C TRP A 93 4.54 -13.13 -13.72
N ASN A 94 4.53 -11.91 -14.25
CA ASN A 94 5.51 -10.89 -13.88
C ASN A 94 5.37 -10.56 -12.39
N CYS A 95 6.49 -10.46 -11.69
CA CYS A 95 6.53 -10.13 -10.28
C CYS A 95 7.07 -8.71 -10.10
N ARG A 96 6.37 -7.89 -9.31
CA ARG A 96 6.75 -6.51 -9.03
C ARG A 96 6.63 -6.19 -7.55
N PHE A 97 7.54 -5.35 -7.04
CA PHE A 97 7.44 -4.78 -5.70
C PHE A 97 7.18 -3.28 -5.78
N ASP A 98 6.11 -2.83 -5.12
CA ASP A 98 5.69 -1.43 -5.12
C ASP A 98 5.71 -0.85 -3.71
N ILE A 99 5.80 0.48 -3.62
CA ILE A 99 5.64 1.21 -2.36
C ILE A 99 4.50 2.22 -2.51
N ALA A 100 3.51 2.13 -1.63
CA ALA A 100 2.45 3.12 -1.49
C ALA A 100 2.70 4.00 -0.26
N LEU A 101 2.62 5.31 -0.44
CA LEU A 101 2.90 6.28 0.62
C LEU A 101 1.68 7.14 0.91
N LEU A 102 1.25 7.15 2.17
CA LEU A 102 0.13 7.94 2.64
C LEU A 102 0.52 8.84 3.80
N THR A 103 -0.05 10.04 3.81
CA THR A 103 -0.12 10.86 5.02
C THR A 103 -1.46 10.73 5.70
N TYR A 104 -1.50 10.98 7.00
CA TYR A 104 -2.73 11.19 7.74
C TYR A 104 -2.65 12.40 8.68
N LYS A 105 -3.81 13.01 8.92
CA LYS A 105 -4.01 13.99 10.00
C LYS A 105 -5.33 13.73 10.71
N LYS A 106 -5.37 13.99 12.02
CA LYS A 106 -6.61 13.94 12.79
C LYS A 106 -7.44 15.19 12.49
N LEU A 107 -8.72 15.02 12.20
CA LEU A 107 -9.66 16.11 12.01
C LEU A 107 -10.11 16.61 13.39
N THR A 108 -10.03 17.92 13.62
CA THR A 108 -10.37 18.55 14.91
C THR A 108 -11.84 18.98 15.00
N ASN A 109 -12.50 19.24 13.86
CA ASN A 109 -13.90 19.64 13.80
C ASN A 109 -14.69 18.68 12.90
N PHE A 110 -15.54 17.84 13.49
CA PHE A 110 -16.46 16.99 12.74
C PHE A 110 -17.69 17.80 12.31
N GLY A 111 -17.54 18.52 11.20
CA GLY A 111 -18.68 18.83 10.34
C GLY A 111 -18.81 17.69 9.33
N THR A 112 -19.98 17.05 9.26
CA THR A 112 -20.29 15.96 8.33
C THR A 112 -20.22 16.47 6.89
N VAL A 113 -19.02 16.56 6.32
CA VAL A 113 -18.83 16.92 4.91
C VAL A 113 -17.87 15.91 4.30
N PHE A 114 -18.44 14.90 3.66
CA PHE A 114 -17.73 14.14 2.65
C PHE A 114 -17.52 15.05 1.44
N SER A 115 -16.35 15.68 1.35
CA SER A 115 -15.89 16.33 0.13
C SER A 115 -14.76 15.51 -0.47
N VAL A 116 -15.04 14.76 -1.53
CA VAL A 116 -13.98 14.40 -2.48
C VAL A 116 -13.67 15.68 -3.24
N ASN A 117 -12.44 16.18 -3.11
CA ASN A 117 -12.01 17.36 -3.85
C ASN A 117 -11.12 16.88 -4.99
N ASP A 118 -11.72 16.61 -6.16
CA ASP A 118 -11.05 16.09 -7.36
C ASP A 118 -10.09 17.11 -8.01
N ASN A 119 -10.01 18.33 -7.47
CA ASN A 119 -9.03 19.35 -7.87
C ASN A 119 -7.66 19.21 -7.19
N CYS A 120 -7.45 18.20 -6.34
CA CYS A 120 -6.15 17.93 -5.75
C CYS A 120 -5.34 16.98 -6.65
N LEU A 121 -4.06 17.30 -6.88
CA LEU A 121 -3.08 16.40 -7.54
C LEU A 121 -2.98 15.01 -6.87
N ARG A 122 -3.49 14.87 -5.65
CA ARG A 122 -3.39 13.69 -4.78
C ARG A 122 -4.76 13.30 -4.19
N PRO A 123 -5.20 12.04 -4.31
CA PRO A 123 -6.46 11.56 -3.74
C PRO A 123 -6.51 11.67 -2.21
N LYS A 124 -7.64 12.14 -1.67
CA LYS A 124 -7.88 12.33 -0.22
C LYS A 124 -9.07 11.50 0.26
N PHE A 125 -8.95 10.92 1.45
CA PHE A 125 -9.94 10.01 2.04
C PHE A 125 -10.21 10.39 3.49
N ASN A 126 -11.49 10.53 3.87
CA ASN A 126 -11.89 10.79 5.26
C ASN A 126 -12.44 9.51 5.87
N TYR A 127 -11.87 9.06 7.00
CA TYR A 127 -12.32 7.86 7.69
C TYR A 127 -12.08 7.95 9.20
N GLU A 128 -13.10 7.66 10.02
CA GLU A 128 -13.05 7.65 11.49
C GLU A 128 -12.36 8.86 12.14
N GLY A 129 -12.57 10.07 11.61
CA GLY A 129 -11.98 11.29 12.15
C GLY A 129 -10.55 11.57 11.71
N TYR A 130 -10.06 10.85 10.71
CA TYR A 130 -8.79 11.09 10.07
C TYR A 130 -9.00 11.43 8.60
N GLN A 131 -8.19 12.35 8.10
CA GLN A 131 -8.02 12.56 6.67
C GLN A 131 -6.70 11.94 6.26
N PHE A 132 -6.77 11.08 5.26
CA PHE A 132 -5.63 10.47 4.59
C PHE A 132 -5.43 11.10 3.21
N GLU A 133 -4.20 11.13 2.74
CA GLU A 133 -3.84 11.57 1.40
C GLU A 133 -2.79 10.61 0.84
N ILE A 134 -3.08 10.02 -0.33
CA ILE A 134 -2.09 9.22 -1.06
C ILE A 134 -1.10 10.21 -1.66
N VAL A 135 0.12 10.19 -1.14
CA VAL A 135 1.16 11.10 -1.55
C VAL A 135 1.86 10.61 -2.80
N ASP A 136 2.16 9.32 -2.83
CA ASP A 136 2.88 8.72 -3.94
C ASP A 136 2.65 7.20 -4.03
N TYR A 137 2.93 6.66 -5.21
CA TYR A 137 2.93 5.25 -5.50
C TYR A 137 4.11 4.94 -6.42
N LEU A 138 5.15 4.33 -5.86
CA LEU A 138 6.36 3.97 -6.58
C LEU A 138 6.25 2.55 -7.10
N GLU A 139 6.12 2.42 -8.42
CA GLU A 139 6.20 1.13 -9.11
C GLU A 139 7.65 0.68 -9.25
N ASN A 140 7.90 -0.63 -9.21
CA ASN A 140 9.24 -1.22 -9.35
C ASN A 140 10.25 -0.62 -8.35
N ALA A 141 9.85 -0.57 -7.08
CA ALA A 141 10.61 0.11 -6.04
C ALA A 141 11.99 -0.53 -5.78
N PHE A 142 12.13 -1.85 -6.04
CA PHE A 142 13.37 -2.61 -5.96
C PHE A 142 13.22 -3.98 -6.62
#